data_AF-A0A7X8LAZ7-F1
#
_entry.id   AF-A0A7X8LAZ7-F1
#
_cell.length_a   1.000
_cell.length_b   1.000
_cell.length_c   1.000
_cell.angle_alpha   90.00
_cell.angle_beta   90.00
_cell.angle_gamma   90.00
#
_symmetry.space_group_name_H-M   'P 1'
#
loop_
_entity.id
_entity.type
_entity.pdbx_description
1 polymer ?
#
loop_
_entity_poly.entity_id
_entity_poly.type
_entity_poly.pdbx_seq_one_letter_code
_entity_poly.pdbx_strand_id
1 'polypeptide(L)'
;MFKKLSSKITTAFGVIIVLIFILVVITTLQINKIQKNNAVILDDNIPSILTAHDIESITLKKAAALRGYLATGNIKFIDRFETYKEMEKEIWNNIDVMEKIKKK
;
A
#
# COMPACT_ATOMS: atom_id res chain seq x y z
N MET A 1 -22.06 33.37 49.13
CA MET A 1 -22.16 34.34 48.02
C MET A 1 -22.78 33.63 46.81
N PHE A 2 -24.07 33.81 46.55
CA PHE A 2 -24.76 33.16 45.43
C PHE A 2 -24.16 33.66 44.11
N LYS A 3 -23.40 32.81 43.41
CA LYS A 3 -22.92 33.12 42.06
C LYS A 3 -24.16 33.38 41.19
N LYS A 4 -24.26 34.58 40.62
CA LYS A 4 -25.35 34.98 39.70
C LYS A 4 -25.50 33.91 38.62
N LEU A 5 -26.73 33.62 38.19
CA LEU A 5 -27.06 32.58 37.22
C LEU A 5 -26.15 32.61 35.97
N SER A 6 -25.81 33.81 35.50
CA SER A 6 -24.84 34.06 34.42
C SER A 6 -23.46 33.40 34.66
N SER A 7 -22.90 33.45 35.86
CA SER A 7 -21.60 32.84 36.17
C SER A 7 -21.63 31.31 36.11
N LYS A 8 -22.76 30.67 36.45
CA LYS A 8 -22.90 29.21 36.33
C LYS A 8 -22.94 28.76 34.87
N ILE A 9 -23.64 29.53 34.02
CA ILE A 9 -23.75 29.28 32.58
C ILE A 9 -22.37 29.44 31.91
N THR A 10 -21.63 30.50 32.23
CA THR A 10 -20.28 30.72 31.67
C THR A 10 -19.30 29.63 32.08
N THR A 11 -19.34 29.16 33.33
CA THR A 11 -18.48 28.05 33.77
C THR A 11 -18.80 26.75 33.05
N ALA A 12 -20.08 26.42 32.86
CA ALA A 12 -20.48 25.23 32.10
C ALA A 12 -20.02 25.30 30.63
N PHE A 13 -20.17 26.45 29.99
CA PHE A 13 -19.67 26.67 28.63
C PHE A 13 -18.16 26.58 28.53
N GLY A 14 -17.42 27.11 29.51
CA GLY A 14 -15.96 27.02 29.57
C GLY A 14 -15.48 25.57 29.63
N VAL A 15 -16.16 24.72 30.41
CA VAL A 15 -15.84 23.28 30.48
C VAL A 15 -16.03 22.59 29.13
N ILE A 16 -17.12 22.91 28.41
CA ILE A 16 -17.38 22.34 27.08
C ILE A 16 -16.27 22.73 26.08
N ILE A 17 -15.84 24.00 26.11
CA ILE A 17 -14.76 24.48 25.23
C ILE A 17 -13.45 23.72 25.50
N VAL A 18 -13.11 23.50 26.78
CA VAL A 18 -11.92 22.73 27.15
C VAL A 18 -12.01 21.29 26.68
N LEU A 19 -13.17 20.64 26.82
CA LEU A 19 -13.39 19.28 26.33
C LEU A 19 -13.24 19.18 24.80
N ILE A 20 -13.80 20.15 24.06
CA ILE A 20 -13.62 20.22 22.60
C ILE A 20 -12.15 20.38 22.24
N PHE A 21 -11.42 21.25 22.94
CA PHE A 21 -10.00 21.46 22.70
C PHE A 21 -9.17 20.19 22.92
N ILE A 22 -9.43 19.47 24.01
CA ILE A 22 -8.78 18.18 24.29
C ILE A 22 -9.09 17.17 23.19
N LEU A 23 -10.34 17.10 22.73
CA LEU A 23 -10.74 16.19 21.66
C LEU A 23 -9.97 16.49 20.37
N VAL A 24 -9.87 17.76 19.97
CA VAL A 24 -9.11 18.18 18.78
C VAL A 24 -7.64 17.77 18.87
N VAL A 25 -7.00 17.95 20.03
CA VAL A 25 -5.61 17.54 20.25
C VAL A 25 -5.46 16.02 20.11
N ILE A 26 -6.33 15.25 20.77
CA ILE A 26 -6.29 13.78 20.70
C ILE A 26 -6.51 13.30 19.27
N THR A 27 -7.52 13.82 18.58
CA THR A 27 -7.84 13.44 17.20
C THR A 27 -6.69 13.76 16.26
N THR A 28 -6.04 14.93 16.41
CA THR A 28 -4.88 15.29 15.60
C THR A 28 -3.71 14.32 15.80
N LEU A 29 -3.43 13.93 17.05
CA LEU A 29 -2.40 12.94 17.35
C LEU A 29 -2.74 11.54 16.79
N GLN A 30 -4.02 11.16 16.81
CA GLN A 30 -4.48 9.89 16.23
C GLN A 30 -4.36 9.88 14.70
N ILE A 31 -4.76 10.96 14.03
CA ILE A 31 -4.63 11.09 12.57
C ILE A 31 -3.17 10.92 12.14
N ASN A 32 -2.23 11.54 12.85
CA ASN A 32 -0.80 11.40 12.55
C ASN A 32 -0.29 9.96 12.70
N LYS A 33 -0.83 9.19 13.67
CA LYS A 33 -0.51 7.76 13.82
C LYS A 33 -1.11 6.91 12.70
N ILE A 34 -2.36 7.19 12.32
CA ILE A 34 -3.05 6.49 11.24
C ILE A 34 -2.33 6.74 9.91
N GLN A 35 -1.91 7.97 9.63
CA GLN A 35 -1.15 8.29 8.43
C GLN A 35 0.19 7.54 8.36
N LYS A 36 0.92 7.42 9.49
CA LYS A 36 2.14 6.61 9.55
C LYS A 36 1.88 5.12 9.28
N ASN A 37 0.82 4.56 9.84
CA ASN A 37 0.47 3.16 9.60
C ASN A 37 -0.03 2.91 8.16
N ASN A 38 -0.79 3.85 7.59
CA ASN A 38 -1.27 3.77 6.21
C ASN A 38 -0.15 4.00 5.19
N ALA A 39 0.86 4.83 5.51
CA ALA A 39 2.04 4.99 4.66
C ALA A 39 2.75 3.65 4.45
N VAL A 40 2.86 2.80 5.47
CA VAL A 40 3.42 1.44 5.32
C VAL A 40 2.56 0.58 4.39
N ILE A 41 1.22 0.69 4.44
CA ILE A 41 0.34 -0.07 3.55
C ILE A 41 0.48 0.41 2.09
N LEU A 42 0.55 1.72 1.88
CA LEU A 42 0.63 2.31 0.54
C LEU A 42 2.01 2.17 -0.09
N ASP A 43 3.08 2.37 0.68
CA ASP A 43 4.45 2.37 0.15
C ASP A 43 5.06 0.97 0.08
N ASP A 44 4.69 0.05 0.99
CA ASP A 44 5.30 -1.29 1.01
C ASP A 44 4.39 -2.38 0.45
N ASN A 45 3.11 -2.41 0.82
CA ASN A 45 2.26 -3.55 0.48
C ASN A 45 1.69 -3.47 -0.94
N ILE A 46 1.24 -2.28 -1.38
CA ILE A 46 0.64 -2.12 -2.72
C ILE A 46 1.65 -2.47 -3.82
N PRO A 47 2.90 -1.94 -3.85
CA PRO A 47 3.86 -2.27 -4.89
C PRO A 47 4.28 -3.74 -4.86
N SER A 48 4.42 -4.33 -3.67
CA SER A 48 4.77 -5.74 -3.50
C SER A 48 3.69 -6.67 -4.06
N ILE A 49 2.41 -6.38 -3.80
CA ILE A 49 1.27 -7.16 -4.31
C ILE A 49 1.16 -7.04 -5.83
N LEU A 50 1.30 -5.83 -6.38
CA LEU A 50 1.28 -5.61 -7.83
C LEU A 50 2.42 -6.37 -8.52
N THR A 51 3.62 -6.32 -7.96
CA THR A 51 4.77 -7.05 -8.51
C THR A 51 4.58 -8.57 -8.46
N ALA A 52 4.03 -9.09 -7.35
CA ALA A 52 3.71 -10.51 -7.24
C ALA A 52 2.66 -10.95 -8.27
N HIS A 53 1.63 -10.12 -8.50
CA HIS A 53 0.61 -10.36 -9.51
C HIS A 53 1.21 -10.40 -10.93
N ASP A 54 2.13 -9.49 -11.25
CA ASP A 54 2.79 -9.46 -12.57
C ASP A 54 3.65 -10.72 -12.81
N ILE A 55 4.39 -11.17 -11.79
CA ILE A 55 5.18 -12.42 -11.85
C ILE A 55 4.27 -13.63 -12.06
N GLU A 56 3.14 -13.70 -11.33
CA GLU A 56 2.16 -14.78 -11.49
C GLU A 56 1.61 -14.81 -12.92
N SER A 57 1.16 -13.65 -13.43
CA SER A 57 0.63 -13.49 -14.78
C SER A 57 1.63 -13.93 -15.85
N ILE A 58 2.89 -13.55 -15.72
CA ILE A 58 3.96 -13.93 -16.66
C ILE A 58 4.27 -15.41 -16.57
N THR A 59 4.33 -15.98 -15.38
CA THR A 59 4.54 -17.42 -15.17
C THR A 59 3.44 -18.24 -15.83
N LEU A 60 2.18 -17.83 -15.69
CA LEU A 60 1.05 -18.48 -16.36
C LEU A 60 1.14 -18.35 -17.89
N LYS A 61 1.55 -17.18 -18.41
CA LYS A 61 1.77 -16.97 -19.84
C LYS A 61 2.90 -17.85 -20.40
N LYS A 62 4.00 -18.01 -19.67
CA LYS A 62 5.08 -18.96 -20.00
C LYS A 62 4.57 -20.40 -20.04
N ALA A 63 3.84 -20.82 -19.02
CA ALA A 63 3.27 -22.17 -18.98
C ALA A 63 2.30 -22.42 -20.16
N ALA A 64 1.48 -21.44 -20.50
CA ALA A 64 0.58 -21.50 -21.65
C ALA A 64 1.35 -21.56 -22.99
N ALA A 65 2.40 -20.76 -23.14
CA ALA A 65 3.26 -20.77 -24.32
C ALA A 65 3.95 -22.13 -24.48
N LEU A 66 4.57 -22.65 -23.42
CA LEU A 66 5.20 -23.97 -23.43
C LEU A 66 4.19 -25.07 -23.80
N ARG A 67 2.99 -25.04 -23.22
CA ARG A 67 1.92 -25.99 -23.57
C ARG A 67 1.51 -25.87 -25.03
N GLY A 68 1.40 -24.65 -25.56
CA GLY A 68 1.09 -24.41 -26.97
C GLY A 68 2.14 -25.01 -27.91
N TYR A 69 3.42 -24.88 -27.56
CA TYR A 69 4.49 -25.54 -28.29
C TYR A 69 4.37 -27.07 -28.23
N LEU A 70 4.23 -27.65 -27.03
CA LEU A 70 4.12 -29.11 -26.86
C LEU A 70 2.92 -29.71 -27.61
N ALA A 71 1.80 -28.98 -27.69
CA ALA A 71 0.60 -29.45 -28.36
C ALA A 71 0.66 -29.35 -29.89
N THR A 72 1.41 -28.39 -30.44
CA THR A 72 1.34 -28.04 -31.87
C THR A 72 2.67 -28.14 -32.63
N GLY A 73 3.80 -28.21 -31.92
CA GLY A 73 5.15 -28.09 -32.47
C GLY A 73 5.48 -26.72 -33.05
N ASN A 74 4.59 -25.72 -32.92
CA ASN A 74 4.75 -24.42 -33.56
C ASN A 74 5.75 -23.54 -32.81
N ILE A 75 6.87 -23.22 -33.47
CA ILE A 75 7.98 -22.45 -32.88
C ILE A 75 7.58 -21.07 -32.36
N LYS A 76 6.50 -20.46 -32.89
CA LYS A 76 6.00 -19.16 -32.40
C LYS A 76 5.67 -19.18 -30.91
N PHE A 77 5.34 -20.35 -30.36
CA PHE A 77 5.10 -20.50 -28.93
C PHE A 77 6.40 -20.49 -28.11
N ILE A 78 7.51 -20.97 -28.66
CA ILE A 78 8.83 -20.83 -28.03
C ILE A 78 9.27 -19.37 -28.03
N ASP A 79 9.09 -18.65 -29.14
CA ASP A 79 9.42 -17.21 -29.21
C ASP A 79 8.65 -16.41 -28.15
N ARG A 80 7.37 -16.74 -27.96
CA ARG A 80 6.53 -16.16 -26.89
C ARG A 80 7.04 -16.54 -25.49
N PHE A 81 7.44 -17.79 -25.29
CA PHE A 81 7.99 -18.23 -24.01
C PHE A 81 9.27 -17.45 -23.65
N GLU A 82 10.20 -17.29 -24.60
CA GLU A 82 11.42 -16.53 -24.39
C GLU A 82 11.12 -15.05 -24.14
N THR A 83 10.18 -14.46 -24.87
CA THR A 83 9.72 -13.08 -24.60
C THR A 83 9.22 -12.93 -23.16
N TYR A 84 8.36 -13.83 -22.69
CA TYR A 84 7.84 -13.76 -21.31
C TYR A 84 8.92 -14.02 -20.26
N LYS A 85 9.91 -14.86 -20.57
CA LYS A 85 11.07 -15.11 -19.71
C LYS A 85 11.98 -13.89 -19.59
N GLU A 86 12.16 -13.12 -20.66
CA GLU A 86 12.88 -11.85 -20.61
C GLU A 86 12.13 -10.80 -19.76
N MET A 87 10.81 -10.69 -19.94
CA MET A 87 9.98 -9.80 -19.12
C MET A 87 10.03 -10.17 -17.63
N GLU A 88 10.00 -11.46 -17.31
CA GLU A 88 10.14 -11.93 -15.93
C GLU A 88 11.50 -11.51 -15.33
N LYS A 89 12.58 -11.66 -16.11
CA LYS A 89 13.94 -11.29 -15.68
C LYS A 89 14.05 -9.79 -15.41
N GLU A 90 13.41 -8.95 -16.22
CA GLU A 90 13.37 -7.50 -16.00
C GLU A 90 12.69 -7.15 -14.69
N ILE A 91 11.56 -7.78 -14.38
CA ILE A 91 10.82 -7.57 -13.13
C ILE A 91 11.67 -7.98 -11.92
N TRP A 92 12.34 -9.14 -11.96
CA TRP A 92 13.23 -9.57 -10.89
C TRP A 92 14.42 -8.63 -10.68
N ASN A 93 15.01 -8.11 -11.76
CA ASN A 93 16.07 -7.11 -11.66
C ASN A 93 15.57 -5.83 -10.99
N ASN A 94 14.37 -5.36 -11.34
CA ASN A 94 13.78 -4.18 -10.73
C ASN A 94 13.50 -4.38 -9.24
N ILE A 95 13.06 -5.58 -8.82
CA ILE A 95 12.90 -5.94 -7.41
C ILE A 95 14.24 -5.88 -6.66
N ASP A 96 15.30 -6.49 -7.20
CA ASP A 96 16.63 -6.52 -6.55
C ASP A 96 17.22 -5.10 -6.39
N VAL A 97 16.99 -4.22 -7.39
CA VAL A 97 17.37 -2.81 -7.30
C VAL A 97 16.57 -2.08 -6.21
N MET A 98 15.26 -2.29 -6.15
CA MET A 98 14.39 -1.67 -5.14
C MET A 98 14.74 -2.14 -3.72
N GLU A 99 15.05 -3.44 -3.53
CA GLU A 99 15.47 -3.98 -2.23
C GLU A 99 16.80 -3.38 -1.76
N LYS A 100 17.75 -3.15 -2.68
CA LYS A 100 19.03 -2.48 -2.37
C LYS A 100 18.86 -1.03 -1.97
N ILE A 101 17.93 -0.30 -2.60
CA ILE A 101 17.64 1.09 -2.24
C ILE A 101 17.00 1.17 -0.86
N LYS A 102 16.07 0.27 -0.52
CA LYS A 102 15.38 0.25 0.77
C LYS A 102 16.30 -0.11 1.96
N LYS A 103 17.40 -0.84 1.72
CA LYS A 103 18.39 -1.22 2.75
C LYS A 103 19.44 -0.13 3.04
N LYS A 104 19.44 0.98 2.31
CA LYS A 104 20.45 2.05 2.41
C LYS A 104 19.86 3.30 3.05
#